data_AF-A0A932NVY2-F1
#
_entry.id   AF-A0A932NVY2-F1
#
_cell.length_a   1.000
_cell.length_b   1.000
_cell.length_c   1.000
_cell.angle_alpha   90.00
_cell.angle_beta   90.00
_cell.angle_gamma   90.00
#
_symmetry.space_group_name_H-M   'P 1'
#
loop_
_entity.id
_entity.type
_entity.pdbx_description
1 polymer ?
#
loop_
_entity_poly.entity_id
_entity_poly.type
_entity_poly.pdbx_seq_one_letter_code
_entity_poly.pdbx_strand_id
1 'polypeptide(L)'
;MATQVQYQYLEPRSRSHYRQFWIKGRHIRAEVLYRLTVGAEPRTPEEVAQDYDLPVEAVQEAIDYAVRNQELLQEERAREASRMQQLGLDQSPFVPPVHSTDA
;
A
#
# COMPACT_ATOMS: atom_id res chain seq x y z
N MET A 1 5.45 -10.81 25.84
CA MET A 1 4.13 -10.17 25.94
C MET A 1 4.03 -9.20 24.78
N ALA A 2 3.35 -9.56 23.69
CA ALA A 2 3.17 -8.67 22.55
C ALA A 2 2.14 -7.61 22.95
N THR A 3 2.59 -6.37 23.13
CA THR A 3 1.73 -5.23 23.40
C THR A 3 0.71 -5.12 22.28
N GLN A 4 -0.56 -5.44 22.55
CA GLN A 4 -1.63 -5.30 21.58
C GLN A 4 -1.86 -3.79 21.38
N VAL A 5 -1.20 -3.22 20.37
CA VAL A 5 -1.46 -1.86 19.93
C VAL A 5 -2.87 -1.85 19.34
N GLN A 6 -3.79 -1.18 20.02
CA GLN A 6 -5.12 -0.94 19.48
C GLN A 6 -5.06 0.29 18.59
N TYR A 7 -5.31 0.08 17.30
CA TYR A 7 -5.43 1.15 16.32
C TYR A 7 -6.89 1.62 16.23
N GLN A 8 -7.10 2.93 16.32
CA GLN A 8 -8.42 3.54 16.27
C GLN A 8 -8.96 3.56 14.84
N TYR A 9 -8.10 3.70 13.83
CA TYR A 9 -8.47 3.85 12.43
C TYR A 9 -8.14 2.61 11.58
N LEU A 10 -7.40 1.65 12.13
CA LEU A 10 -7.04 0.42 11.42
C LEU A 10 -7.84 -0.79 11.91
N GLU A 11 -8.23 -1.67 10.98
CA GLU A 11 -8.92 -2.94 11.27
C GLU A 11 -8.37 -4.11 10.44
N PRO A 12 -8.36 -5.33 10.99
CA PRO A 12 -8.16 -6.54 10.21
C PRO A 12 -9.40 -6.85 9.36
N ARG A 13 -9.19 -7.40 8.17
CA ARG A 13 -10.28 -7.89 7.30
C ARG A 13 -10.21 -9.40 7.13
N SER A 14 -11.10 -10.11 7.80
CA SER A 14 -11.17 -11.59 7.77
C SER A 14 -11.47 -12.20 6.40
N ARG A 15 -12.09 -11.44 5.50
CA ARG A 15 -12.40 -11.87 4.11
C ARG A 15 -11.35 -11.44 3.09
N SER A 16 -10.27 -10.79 3.52
CA SER A 16 -9.17 -10.40 2.64
C SER A 16 -8.15 -11.52 2.54
N HIS A 17 -7.55 -11.71 1.36
CA HIS A 17 -6.36 -12.56 1.21
C HIS A 17 -5.12 -11.95 1.89
N TYR A 18 -5.17 -10.65 2.20
CA TYR A 18 -4.11 -9.92 2.86
C TYR A 18 -4.29 -9.93 4.38
N ARG A 19 -3.22 -10.26 5.10
CA ARG A 19 -3.17 -10.22 6.58
C ARG A 19 -2.99 -8.81 7.15
N GLN A 20 -2.54 -7.86 6.32
CA GLN A 20 -2.31 -6.49 6.75
C GLN A 20 -3.61 -5.74 7.08
N PHE A 21 -3.48 -4.70 7.91
CA PHE A 21 -4.63 -3.90 8.34
C PHE A 21 -5.08 -2.89 7.28
N TRP A 22 -6.35 -2.53 7.37
CA TRP A 22 -7.05 -1.63 6.46
C TRP A 22 -7.57 -0.42 7.21
N ILE A 23 -7.72 0.71 6.52
CA ILE A 23 -8.38 1.88 7.08
C ILE A 23 -9.88 1.55 7.24
N LYS A 24 -10.40 1.75 8.45
CA LYS A 24 -11.81 1.49 8.80
C LYS A 24 -12.75 2.25 7.87
N GLY A 25 -13.75 1.56 7.33
CA GLY A 25 -14.72 2.16 6.43
C GLY A 25 -14.15 2.63 5.08
N ARG A 26 -12.93 2.19 4.73
CA ARG A 26 -12.30 2.47 3.43
C ARG A 26 -11.74 1.18 2.83
N HIS A 27 -11.48 1.18 1.52
CA HIS A 27 -10.82 0.07 0.83
C HIS A 27 -9.34 0.40 0.57
N ILE A 28 -8.66 0.90 1.60
CA ILE A 28 -7.26 1.33 1.56
C ILE A 28 -6.47 0.51 2.59
N ARG A 29 -5.36 -0.07 2.14
CA ARG A 29 -4.42 -0.81 2.99
C ARG A 29 -3.48 0.15 3.71
N ALA A 30 -3.11 -0.15 4.96
CA ALA A 30 -2.17 0.66 5.72
C ALA A 30 -0.82 0.86 4.98
N GLU A 31 -0.34 -0.19 4.31
CA GLU A 31 0.88 -0.13 3.50
C GLU A 31 0.82 0.90 2.38
N VAL A 32 -0.35 1.12 1.77
CA VAL A 32 -0.49 2.09 0.67
C VAL A 32 -0.17 3.49 1.18
N LEU A 33 -0.74 3.87 2.33
CA LEU A 33 -0.48 5.17 2.94
C LEU A 33 1.00 5.32 3.34
N TYR A 34 1.58 4.30 3.96
CA TYR A 34 3.00 4.30 4.31
C TYR A 34 3.92 4.49 3.09
N ARG A 35 3.62 3.81 1.97
CA ARG A 35 4.44 3.93 0.75
C ARG A 35 4.37 5.33 0.12
N LEU A 36 3.30 6.08 0.34
CA LEU A 36 3.21 7.47 -0.11
C LEU A 36 4.10 8.40 0.72
N THR A 37 4.35 8.07 1.99
CA THR A 37 5.21 8.88 2.85
C THR A 37 6.69 8.54 2.74
N VAL A 38 7.04 7.35 2.24
CA VAL A 38 8.44 6.90 2.07
C VAL A 38 8.84 6.65 0.61
N GLY A 39 7.96 6.93 -0.34
CA GLY A 39 8.14 6.66 -1.76
C GLY A 39 9.17 7.57 -2.45
N ALA A 40 9.25 7.48 -3.77
CA ALA A 40 10.15 8.30 -4.59
C ALA A 40 9.85 9.80 -4.46
N GLU A 41 8.57 10.14 -4.32
CA GLU A 41 8.08 11.48 -4.00
C GLU A 41 7.38 11.39 -2.63
N PRO A 42 8.14 11.49 -1.53
CA PRO A 42 7.59 11.33 -0.20
C PRO A 42 6.68 12.52 0.13
N ARG A 43 5.43 12.21 0.46
CA ARG A 43 4.43 13.20 0.90
C ARG A 43 4.33 13.24 2.42
N THR A 44 3.95 14.39 2.95
CA THR A 44 3.70 14.50 4.39
C THR A 44 2.43 13.72 4.77
N PRO A 45 2.31 13.27 6.03
CA PRO A 45 1.07 12.65 6.51
C PRO A 45 -0.16 13.54 6.29
N GLU A 46 -0.01 14.85 6.40
CA GLU A 46 -1.07 15.84 6.20
C GLU A 46 -1.51 15.91 4.73
N GLU A 47 -0.56 15.92 3.78
CA GLU A 47 -0.86 15.89 2.35
C GLU A 47 -1.58 14.60 1.96
N VAL A 48 -1.10 13.46 2.45
CA VAL A 48 -1.73 12.16 2.20
C VAL A 48 -3.13 12.11 2.82
N ALA A 49 -3.33 12.68 4.01
CA ALA A 49 -4.63 12.76 4.64
C ALA A 49 -5.61 13.61 3.81
N GLN A 50 -5.15 14.75 3.30
CA GLN A 50 -5.94 15.62 2.43
C GLN A 50 -6.32 14.95 1.11
N ASP A 51 -5.36 14.28 0.45
CA ASP A 51 -5.58 13.62 -0.85
C ASP A 51 -6.60 12.48 -0.77
N TYR A 52 -6.62 11.76 0.34
CA TYR A 52 -7.47 10.59 0.54
C TYR A 52 -8.73 10.87 1.37
N ASP A 53 -8.96 12.12 1.77
CA ASP A 53 -10.05 12.54 2.66
C ASP A 53 -10.10 11.68 3.94
N LEU A 54 -8.97 11.62 4.63
CA LEU A 54 -8.75 10.87 5.86
C LEU A 54 -8.31 11.79 7.00
N PRO A 55 -8.56 11.41 8.27
CA PRO A 55 -7.89 12.04 9.40
C PRO A 55 -6.37 11.84 9.33
N VAL A 56 -5.59 12.85 9.72
CA VAL A 56 -4.13 12.77 9.75
C VAL A 56 -3.66 11.66 10.70
N GLU A 57 -4.38 11.45 11.79
CA GLU A 57 -4.14 10.39 12.77
C GLU A 57 -4.27 9.00 12.14
N ALA A 58 -5.17 8.82 11.16
CA ALA A 58 -5.31 7.54 10.45
C ALA A 58 -4.07 7.25 9.59
N VAL A 59 -3.48 8.28 8.98
CA VAL A 59 -2.23 8.16 8.21
C VAL A 59 -1.06 7.86 9.15
N GLN A 60 -0.98 8.55 10.30
CA GLN A 60 0.06 8.31 11.30
C GLN A 60 -0.03 6.90 11.90
N GLU A 61 -1.23 6.40 12.20
CA GLU A 61 -1.42 5.01 12.62
C GLU A 61 -0.98 4.02 11.53
N ALA A 62 -1.28 4.31 10.26
CA ALA A 62 -0.84 3.46 9.15
C ALA A 62 0.69 3.41 9.03
N ILE A 63 1.37 4.53 9.26
CA ILE A 63 2.84 4.60 9.29
C ILE A 63 3.40 3.80 10.46
N ASP A 64 2.90 4.02 11.68
CA ASP A 64 3.33 3.25 12.87
C ASP A 64 3.12 1.75 12.68
N TYR A 65 1.95 1.35 12.18
CA TYR A 65 1.65 -0.04 11.84
C TYR A 65 2.63 -0.60 10.82
N ALA A 66 2.89 0.12 9.73
CA ALA A 66 3.79 -0.35 8.68
C ALA A 66 5.23 -0.50 9.15
N VAL A 67 5.72 0.42 9.99
CA VAL A 67 7.05 0.34 10.60
C VAL A 67 7.17 -0.86 11.55
N ARG A 68 6.13 -1.17 12.33
CA ARG A 68 6.14 -2.33 13.24
C ARG A 68 5.97 -3.67 12.53
N ASN A 69 5.36 -3.69 11.34
CA ASN A 69 4.99 -4.90 10.62
C ASN A 69 5.71 -5.02 9.27
N GLN A 70 6.92 -4.46 9.14
CA GLN A 70 7.66 -4.44 7.87
C GLN A 70 7.85 -5.83 7.26
N GLU A 71 8.18 -6.83 8.08
CA GLU A 71 8.35 -8.22 7.64
C GLU A 71 7.07 -8.77 7.00
N LEU A 72 5.92 -8.58 7.67
CA LEU A 72 4.62 -8.99 7.15
C LEU A 72 4.31 -8.29 5.81
N LEU A 73 4.53 -6.99 5.73
CA LEU A 73 4.27 -6.23 4.50
C LEU A 73 5.19 -6.70 3.36
N GLN A 74 6.45 -7.00 3.67
CA GLN A 74 7.40 -7.52 2.68
C GLN A 74 6.98 -8.90 2.16
N GLU A 75 6.53 -9.81 3.02
CA GLU A 75 6.01 -11.12 2.61
C GLU A 75 4.78 -10.99 1.70
N GLU A 76 3.84 -10.11 2.06
CA GLU A 76 2.62 -9.88 1.27
C GLU A 76 2.97 -9.26 -0.09
N ARG A 77 3.94 -8.34 -0.16
CA ARG A 77 4.47 -7.81 -1.43
C ARG A 77 5.13 -8.87 -2.29
N ALA A 78 5.99 -9.69 -1.69
CA ALA A 78 6.67 -10.77 -2.41
C ALA A 78 5.66 -11.75 -3.00
N ARG A 79 4.63 -12.12 -2.22
CA ARG A 79 3.52 -12.96 -2.68
C ARG A 79 2.78 -12.34 -3.85
N GLU A 80 2.44 -11.05 -3.77
CA GLU A 80 1.74 -10.36 -4.86
C GLU A 80 2.62 -10.26 -6.11
N ALA A 81 3.91 -9.98 -5.97
CA ALA A 81 4.86 -9.96 -7.08
C ALA A 81 4.96 -11.33 -7.76
N SER A 82 5.09 -12.42 -6.99
CA SER A 82 5.09 -13.78 -7.53
C SER A 82 3.78 -14.12 -8.23
N ARG A 83 2.64 -13.69 -7.69
CA ARG A 83 1.34 -13.87 -8.33
C ARG A 83 1.24 -13.12 -9.65
N MET A 84 1.67 -11.87 -9.71
CA MET A 84 1.68 -11.07 -10.94
C MET A 84 2.56 -11.72 -12.01
N GLN A 85 3.75 -12.21 -11.63
CA GLN A 85 4.65 -12.94 -12.53
C GLN A 85 4.03 -14.24 -13.04
N GLN A 86 3.40 -15.04 -12.17
CA GLN A 86 2.73 -16.28 -12.56
C GLN A 86 1.56 -16.05 -13.53
N LEU A 87 0.88 -14.92 -13.41
CA LEU A 87 -0.21 -14.53 -14.30
C LEU A 87 0.30 -13.81 -15.58
N GLY A 88 1.61 -13.53 -15.69
CA GLY A 88 2.18 -12.76 -16.79
C GLY A 88 1.74 -11.29 -16.84
N LEU A 89 1.26 -10.76 -15.71
CA LEU A 89 0.74 -9.38 -15.58
C LEU A 89 1.83 -8.39 -15.16
N ASP A 90 3.06 -8.86 -14.96
CA ASP A 90 4.23 -8.03 -14.65
C ASP A 90 4.82 -7.37 -15.92
N GLN A 91 4.49 -7.90 -17.10
CA GLN A 91 4.91 -7.34 -18.38
C GLN A 91 3.92 -6.29 -18.86
N SER A 92 4.42 -5.10 -19.19
CA SER A 92 3.63 -4.07 -19.88
C SER A 92 3.08 -4.67 -21.18
N PRO A 93 1.80 -4.44 -21.54
CA PRO A 93 1.33 -4.80 -22.87
C PRO A 93 2.24 -4.12 -23.89
N PHE A 94 2.63 -4.89 -24.91
CA PHE A 94 3.52 -4.45 -25.98
C PHE A 94 3.09 -3.09 -26.51
N VAL A 95 3.87 -2.04 -26.22
CA VAL A 95 3.76 -0.76 -26.92
C VAL A 95 4.52 -1.00 -28.23
N PRO A 96 3.85 -1.12 -29.39
CA PRO A 96 4.57 -1.21 -30.65
C PRO A 96 5.48 0.02 -30.75
N PRO A 97 6.74 -0.13 -31.20
CA PRO A 97 7.61 1.02 -31.40
C PRO A 97 6.89 2.00 -32.31
N VAL A 98 6.80 3.26 -31.88
CA VAL A 98 6.36 4.36 -32.74
C VAL A 98 7.33 4.43 -33.91
N HIS A 99 6.95 3.87 -35.06
CA HIS A 99 7.66 4.11 -36.30
C HIS A 99 7.42 5.58 -36.67
N SER A 100 8.32 6.47 -36.26
CA SER A 100 8.42 7.79 -36.88
C SER A 100 8.66 7.56 -38.37
N THR A 101 7.61 7.76 -39.16
CA THR A 101 7.74 7.88 -40.61
C THR A 101 8.28 9.29 -40.84
N ASP A 102 9.57 9.39 -41.10
CA ASP A 102 10.17 10.59 -41.68
C ASP A 102 9.46 10.90 -43.01
N ALA A 103 9.09 12.18 -43.19
CA ALA A 103 8.67 12.76 -44.46
C ALA A 103 9.41 14.09 -44.65
#